data_AF-A0A968PBN1-F1
#
_entry.id   AF-A0A968PBN1-F1
#
_cell.length_a   1.000
_cell.length_b   1.000
_cell.length_c   1.000
_cell.angle_alpha   90.00
_cell.angle_beta   90.00
_cell.angle_gamma   90.00
#
_symmetry.space_group_name_H-M   'P 1'
#
loop_
_entity.id
_entity.type
_entity.pdbx_description
1 polymer ?
#
loop_
_entity_poly.entity_id
_entity_poly.type
_entity_poly.pdbx_seq_one_letter_code
_entity_poly.pdbx_strand_id
1 'polypeptide(L)'
;MNSSGIRTLDYLNPLSPYQNDASHRAMGSLIANGIQTHMFERAVARATQRSISTYQMLGNAMRTLPQWDVPFPNSPLGAQLQQVANVISARDGLGLRRQVFFVSIGGFDTHDDQLLLQPALLGGLTQALNAFYFATVQMGIANQVTAFTASDFGRSLSTNAEIQQYAGT
;
A
#
# COMPACT_ATOMS: atom_id res chain seq x y z
N MET A 1 -0.48 3.13 0.89
CA MET A 1 -1.93 3.21 0.60
C MET A 1 -2.66 3.40 1.92
N ASN A 2 -3.58 4.37 2.03
CA ASN A 2 -4.42 4.52 3.23
C ASN A 2 -5.73 3.72 3.06
N SER A 3 -6.54 3.62 4.12
CA SER A 3 -7.81 2.86 4.14
C SER A 3 -8.85 3.35 3.11
N SER A 4 -8.66 4.53 2.52
CA SER A 4 -9.52 5.11 1.49
C SER A 4 -9.31 4.50 0.10
N GLY A 5 -8.39 3.55 -0.05
CA GLY A 5 -8.08 2.93 -1.34
C GLY A 5 -7.25 3.84 -2.25
N ILE A 6 -7.49 3.72 -3.55
CA ILE A 6 -6.71 4.42 -4.58
C ILE A 6 -7.34 5.79 -4.83
N ARG A 7 -6.53 6.86 -4.70
CA ARG A 7 -6.97 8.21 -5.08
C ARG A 7 -7.09 8.31 -6.60
N THR A 8 -8.29 8.62 -7.08
CA THR A 8 -8.54 8.98 -8.49
C THR A 8 -7.80 10.27 -8.83
N LEU A 9 -6.93 10.22 -9.83
CA LEU A 9 -6.64 11.42 -10.61
C LEU A 9 -7.84 11.60 -11.55
N ASP A 10 -8.83 12.38 -11.10
CA ASP A 10 -10.11 12.53 -11.79
C ASP A 10 -9.96 13.03 -13.24
N TYR A 11 -8.86 13.72 -13.55
CA TYR A 11 -8.50 14.18 -14.90
C TYR A 11 -7.95 13.10 -15.83
N LEU A 12 -7.61 11.91 -15.31
CA LEU A 12 -7.11 10.77 -16.07
C LEU A 12 -8.12 9.62 -16.11
N ASN A 13 -9.25 9.77 -15.42
CA ASN A 13 -10.33 8.81 -15.41
C ASN A 13 -11.26 9.06 -16.62
N PRO A 14 -11.34 8.17 -17.63
CA PRO A 14 -12.24 8.36 -18.75
C PRO A 14 -13.71 8.05 -18.40
N LEU A 15 -14.00 7.70 -17.14
CA LEU A 15 -15.35 7.67 -16.56
C LEU A 15 -15.63 8.91 -15.69
N SER A 16 -14.72 9.89 -15.70
CA SER A 16 -14.86 11.13 -14.94
C SER A 16 -16.06 11.94 -15.43
N PRO A 17 -16.83 12.58 -14.54
CA PRO A 17 -17.87 13.53 -14.95
C PRO A 17 -17.28 14.75 -15.70
N TYR A 18 -15.97 14.95 -15.66
CA TYR A 18 -15.24 16.00 -16.38
C TYR A 18 -14.84 15.63 -17.82
N GLN A 19 -15.33 14.51 -18.37
CA GLN A 19 -15.06 14.07 -19.75
C GLN A 19 -15.32 15.16 -20.82
N ASN A 20 -16.19 16.13 -20.53
CA ASN A 20 -16.57 17.21 -21.45
C ASN A 20 -15.61 18.43 -21.42
N ASP A 21 -14.58 18.44 -20.58
CA ASP A 21 -13.57 19.51 -20.58
C ASP A 21 -12.66 19.39 -21.83
N ALA A 22 -12.45 20.51 -22.53
CA ALA A 22 -11.51 20.62 -23.65
C ALA A 22 -10.10 20.14 -23.25
N SER A 23 -9.70 20.38 -22.01
CA SER A 23 -8.40 19.99 -21.45
C SER A 23 -8.26 18.46 -21.37
N HIS A 24 -9.33 17.75 -21.01
CA HIS A 24 -9.34 16.29 -20.94
C HIS A 24 -9.25 15.66 -22.33
N ARG A 25 -9.99 16.21 -23.32
CA ARG A 25 -9.92 15.76 -24.72
C ARG A 25 -8.56 16.05 -25.37
N ALA A 26 -7.99 17.22 -25.11
CA ALA A 26 -6.67 17.58 -25.59
C ALA A 26 -5.59 16.65 -25.02
N MET A 27 -5.61 16.40 -23.70
CA MET A 27 -4.71 15.45 -23.06
C MET A 27 -4.86 14.03 -23.64
N GLY A 28 -6.10 13.55 -23.81
CA GLY A 28 -6.40 12.25 -24.41
C GLY A 28 -5.80 12.11 -25.82
N SER A 29 -5.91 13.15 -26.65
CA SER A 29 -5.29 13.18 -27.98
C SER A 29 -3.76 13.19 -27.94
N LEU A 30 -3.16 13.92 -26.99
CA LEU A 30 -1.70 14.00 -26.84
C LEU A 30 -1.07 12.67 -26.41
N ILE A 31 -1.79 11.83 -25.66
CA ILE A 31 -1.31 10.53 -25.17
C ILE A 31 -1.82 9.34 -25.99
N ALA A 32 -2.61 9.58 -27.03
CA ALA A 32 -3.12 8.52 -27.90
C ALA A 32 -1.98 7.81 -28.62
N ASN A 33 -2.01 6.48 -28.61
CA ASN A 33 -0.95 5.67 -29.20
C ASN A 33 -0.79 5.95 -30.71
N GLY A 34 0.44 6.27 -31.11
CA GLY A 34 0.81 6.36 -32.53
C GLY A 34 0.67 7.75 -33.15
N ILE A 35 0.24 8.75 -32.39
CA ILE A 35 0.17 10.14 -32.86
C ILE A 35 1.53 10.84 -32.75
N GLN A 36 2.40 10.39 -31.84
CA GLN A 36 3.66 11.05 -31.55
C GLN A 36 4.76 10.68 -32.55
N THR A 37 5.46 11.70 -33.05
CA THR A 37 6.53 11.57 -34.03
C THR A 37 7.79 10.97 -33.39
N HIS A 38 8.15 11.45 -32.19
CA HIS A 38 9.39 11.02 -31.52
C HIS A 38 9.20 9.75 -30.68
N MET A 39 10.25 8.92 -30.58
CA MET A 39 10.18 7.67 -29.82
C MET A 39 9.95 7.89 -28.31
N PHE A 40 10.52 8.96 -27.73
CA PHE A 40 10.32 9.30 -26.32
C PHE A 40 8.89 9.75 -26.03
N GLU A 41 8.30 10.58 -26.90
CA GLU A 41 6.91 10.99 -26.79
C GLU A 41 5.98 9.78 -26.88
N ARG A 42 6.24 8.86 -27.83
CA ARG A 42 5.52 7.57 -27.91
C ARG A 42 5.66 6.72 -26.64
N ALA A 43 6.85 6.70 -26.04
CA ALA A 43 7.10 5.94 -24.81
C ALA A 43 6.33 6.53 -23.63
N VAL A 44 6.33 7.85 -23.48
CA VAL A 44 5.55 8.56 -22.45
C VAL A 44 4.05 8.35 -22.66
N ALA A 45 3.55 8.52 -23.88
CA ALA A 45 2.14 8.28 -24.22
C ALA A 45 1.70 6.85 -23.87
N ARG A 46 2.49 5.84 -24.26
CA ARG A 46 2.24 4.43 -23.90
C ARG A 46 2.27 4.19 -22.40
N ALA A 47 3.21 4.79 -21.68
CA ALA A 47 3.32 4.65 -20.23
C ALA A 47 2.10 5.27 -19.53
N THR A 48 1.69 6.48 -19.92
CA THR A 48 0.51 7.14 -19.38
C THR A 48 -0.77 6.36 -19.67
N GLN A 49 -0.95 5.90 -20.92
CA GLN A 49 -2.14 5.11 -21.28
C GLN A 49 -2.19 3.79 -20.51
N ARG A 50 -1.04 3.14 -20.32
CA ARG A 50 -0.95 1.93 -19.48
C ARG A 50 -1.34 2.24 -18.04
N SER A 51 -0.82 3.32 -17.45
CA SER A 51 -1.19 3.74 -16.10
C SER A 51 -2.69 4.00 -15.95
N ILE A 52 -3.32 4.67 -16.92
CA ILE A 52 -4.78 4.89 -16.95
C ILE A 52 -5.52 3.55 -17.00
N SER A 53 -5.14 2.65 -17.91
CA SER A 53 -5.81 1.36 -18.04
C SER A 53 -5.69 0.50 -16.77
N THR A 54 -4.49 0.44 -16.17
CA THR A 54 -4.24 -0.26 -14.90
C THR A 54 -5.06 0.34 -13.78
N TYR A 55 -5.14 1.67 -13.73
CA TYR A 55 -5.95 2.39 -12.76
C TYR A 55 -7.42 1.97 -12.85
N GLN A 56 -7.99 1.95 -14.06
CA GLN A 56 -9.38 1.57 -14.26
C GLN A 56 -9.66 0.11 -13.91
N MET A 57 -8.77 -0.80 -14.33
CA MET A 57 -8.87 -2.21 -13.97
C MET A 57 -8.89 -2.36 -12.45
N LEU A 58 -7.99 -1.67 -11.75
CA LEU A 58 -7.91 -1.69 -10.30
C LEU A 58 -9.15 -1.07 -9.64
N GLY A 59 -9.62 0.09 -10.11
CA GLY A 59 -10.85 0.71 -9.63
C GLY A 59 -12.09 -0.18 -9.80
N ASN A 60 -12.19 -0.90 -10.93
CA ASN A 60 -13.27 -1.85 -11.17
C ASN A 60 -13.16 -3.06 -10.23
N ALA A 61 -11.97 -3.61 -10.06
CA ALA A 61 -11.72 -4.78 -9.22
C ALA A 61 -11.96 -4.48 -7.73
N MET A 62 -11.80 -3.22 -7.30
CA MET A 62 -12.11 -2.74 -5.94
C MET A 62 -13.62 -2.54 -5.66
N ARG A 63 -14.51 -2.64 -6.66
CA ARG A 63 -15.97 -2.48 -6.42
C ARG A 63 -16.60 -3.70 -5.75
N THR A 64 -16.00 -4.87 -5.94
CA THR A 64 -16.50 -6.16 -5.45
C THR A 64 -15.47 -6.76 -4.50
N LEU A 65 -15.28 -6.12 -3.35
CA LEU A 65 -14.38 -6.61 -2.32
C LEU A 65 -15.13 -7.54 -1.36
N PRO A 66 -14.51 -8.64 -0.92
CA PRO A 66 -15.07 -9.46 0.14
C PRO A 66 -15.11 -8.66 1.45
N GLN A 67 -16.06 -9.00 2.31
CA GLN A 67 -15.97 -8.62 3.72
C GLN A 67 -15.07 -9.62 4.43
N TRP A 68 -14.10 -9.10 5.19
CA TRP A 68 -13.15 -9.92 5.95
C TRP A 68 -13.79 -10.35 7.27
N ASP A 69 -13.75 -11.65 7.56
CA ASP A 69 -14.37 -12.22 8.78
C ASP A 69 -13.65 -11.73 10.04
N VAL A 70 -12.32 -11.65 9.97
CA VAL A 70 -11.50 -11.03 11.01
C VAL A 70 -11.27 -9.57 10.64
N PRO A 71 -11.79 -8.60 11.42
CA PRO A 71 -11.61 -7.20 11.11
C PRO A 71 -10.15 -6.79 11.25
N PHE A 72 -9.68 -5.97 10.32
CA PHE A 72 -8.37 -5.34 10.44
C PHE A 72 -8.40 -4.28 11.55
N PRO A 73 -7.34 -4.18 12.37
CA PRO A 73 -7.30 -3.18 13.43
C PRO A 73 -7.33 -1.77 12.84
N ASN A 74 -7.96 -0.83 13.54
CA ASN A 74 -7.96 0.58 13.18
C ASN A 74 -6.60 1.24 13.47
N SER A 75 -5.60 0.88 12.65
CA SER A 75 -4.23 1.37 12.74
C SER A 75 -3.65 1.58 11.34
N PRO A 76 -2.58 2.40 11.18
CA PRO A 76 -1.94 2.58 9.90
C PRO A 76 -1.48 1.27 9.25
N LEU A 77 -0.95 0.33 10.03
CA LEU A 77 -0.54 -0.98 9.52
C LEU A 77 -1.73 -1.86 9.15
N GLY A 78 -2.78 -1.87 9.97
CA GLY A 78 -4.03 -2.60 9.69
C GLY A 78 -4.67 -2.15 8.38
N ALA A 79 -4.78 -0.84 8.16
CA ALA A 79 -5.28 -0.26 6.93
C ALA A 79 -4.43 -0.62 5.70
N GLN A 80 -3.09 -0.60 5.84
CA GLN A 80 -2.19 -1.01 4.76
C GLN A 80 -2.37 -2.48 4.40
N LEU A 81 -2.39 -3.38 5.38
CA LEU A 81 -2.55 -4.81 5.15
C LEU A 81 -3.94 -5.17 4.64
N GLN A 82 -4.99 -4.46 5.07
CA GLN A 82 -6.33 -4.59 4.50
C GLN A 82 -6.33 -4.25 3.01
N GLN A 83 -5.65 -3.18 2.61
CA GLN A 83 -5.54 -2.82 1.21
C GLN A 83 -4.76 -3.88 0.41
N VAL A 84 -3.70 -4.45 0.98
CA VAL A 84 -2.98 -5.57 0.34
C VAL A 84 -3.92 -6.77 0.16
N ALA A 85 -4.68 -7.15 1.19
CA ALA A 85 -5.65 -8.24 1.09
C ALA A 85 -6.71 -7.97 0.01
N ASN A 86 -7.21 -6.74 -0.08
CA ASN A 86 -8.16 -6.33 -1.12
C ASN A 86 -7.56 -6.45 -2.53
N VAL A 87 -6.31 -6.02 -2.75
CA VAL A 87 -5.67 -6.15 -4.06
C VAL A 87 -5.47 -7.62 -4.42
N ILE A 88 -5.08 -8.45 -3.45
CA ILE A 88 -4.92 -9.89 -3.65
C ILE A 88 -6.26 -10.56 -3.97
N SER A 89 -7.37 -10.18 -3.31
CA SER A 89 -8.68 -10.75 -3.62
C SER A 89 -9.15 -10.42 -5.04
N ALA A 90 -8.70 -9.30 -5.58
CA ALA A 90 -9.04 -8.84 -6.92
C ALA A 90 -8.06 -9.32 -8.02
N ARG A 91 -7.04 -10.12 -7.68
CA ARG A 91 -5.90 -10.49 -8.55
C ARG A 91 -6.30 -11.10 -9.91
N ASP A 92 -7.34 -11.92 -9.93
CA ASP A 92 -7.77 -12.63 -11.15
C ASP A 92 -8.34 -11.65 -12.18
N GLY A 93 -9.12 -10.68 -11.73
CA GLY A 93 -9.65 -9.59 -12.57
C GLY A 93 -8.57 -8.62 -13.07
N LEU A 94 -7.41 -8.59 -12.41
CA LEU A 94 -6.28 -7.73 -12.79
C LEU A 94 -5.23 -8.45 -13.64
N GLY A 95 -5.36 -9.77 -13.84
CA GLY A 95 -4.37 -10.58 -14.54
C GLY A 95 -3.00 -10.62 -13.87
N LEU A 96 -2.92 -10.28 -12.58
CA LEU A 96 -1.66 -10.20 -11.84
C LEU A 96 -1.24 -11.59 -11.35
N ARG A 97 -0.04 -12.04 -11.73
CA ARG A 97 0.46 -13.39 -11.41
C ARG A 97 1.44 -13.45 -10.24
N ARG A 98 2.26 -12.42 -10.04
CA ARG A 98 3.17 -12.27 -8.90
C ARG A 98 3.15 -10.82 -8.45
N GLN A 99 2.94 -10.58 -7.16
CA GLN A 99 2.93 -9.24 -6.59
C GLN A 99 3.83 -9.22 -5.35
N VAL A 100 4.58 -8.13 -5.19
CA VAL A 100 5.35 -7.85 -3.99
C VAL A 100 4.76 -6.60 -3.38
N PHE A 101 4.40 -6.67 -2.11
CA PHE A 101 3.82 -5.56 -1.37
C PHE A 101 4.77 -5.16 -0.24
N PHE A 102 4.97 -3.85 -0.10
CA PHE A 102 5.67 -3.27 1.04
C PHE A 102 4.65 -2.54 1.90
N VAL A 103 4.66 -2.88 3.18
CA VAL A 103 3.93 -2.17 4.23
C VAL A 103 4.93 -1.83 5.31
N SER A 104 4.69 -0.73 6.03
CA SER A 104 5.59 -0.31 7.09
C SER A 104 4.82 0.15 8.32
N ILE A 105 5.48 -0.01 9.46
CA ILE A 105 5.08 0.51 10.76
C ILE A 105 6.33 1.13 11.40
N GLY A 106 6.17 2.33 11.96
CA GLY A 106 7.23 3.02 12.70
C GLY A 106 7.01 2.94 14.21
N GLY A 107 7.77 3.75 14.95
CA GLY A 107 7.62 3.89 16.41
C GLY A 107 8.49 2.93 17.24
N PHE A 108 9.28 2.07 16.60
CA PHE A 108 10.15 1.11 17.28
C PHE A 108 11.46 1.69 17.83
N ASP A 109 11.79 2.96 17.52
CA ASP A 109 12.86 3.69 18.19
C ASP A 109 12.32 4.35 19.46
N THR A 110 12.23 3.57 20.54
CA THR A 110 11.54 3.96 21.78
C THR A 110 12.47 4.52 22.86
N HIS A 111 13.78 4.66 22.58
CA HIS A 111 14.79 5.07 23.57
C HIS A 111 14.65 4.35 24.93
N ASP A 112 14.56 5.10 26.02
CA ASP A 112 14.45 4.58 27.39
C ASP A 112 13.04 4.07 27.73
N ASP A 113 12.04 4.42 26.91
CA ASP A 113 10.64 4.01 27.06
C ASP A 113 10.37 2.61 26.46
N GLN A 114 11.41 1.83 26.14
CA GLN A 114 11.24 0.57 25.44
C GLN A 114 10.35 -0.43 26.19
N LEU A 115 10.53 -0.57 27.51
CA LEU A 115 9.70 -1.46 28.33
C LEU A 115 8.22 -1.03 28.35
N LEU A 116 7.96 0.26 28.15
CA LEU A 116 6.61 0.82 28.12
C LEU A 116 5.97 0.68 26.73
N LEU A 117 6.70 1.05 25.67
CA LEU A 117 6.14 1.21 24.32
C LEU A 117 6.23 -0.05 23.46
N GLN A 118 7.30 -0.84 23.59
CA GLN A 118 7.53 -2.00 22.72
C GLN A 118 6.44 -3.08 22.83
N PRO A 119 5.89 -3.42 24.01
CA PRO A 119 4.79 -4.39 24.09
C PRO A 119 3.56 -3.97 23.29
N ALA A 120 3.21 -2.68 23.32
CA ALA A 120 2.08 -2.15 22.55
C ALA A 120 2.34 -2.19 21.04
N LEU A 121 3.56 -1.84 20.60
CA LEU A 121 3.96 -1.88 19.20
C LEU A 121 3.94 -3.31 18.63
N LEU A 122 4.49 -4.28 19.37
CA LEU A 122 4.47 -5.70 18.99
C LEU A 122 3.05 -6.27 19.03
N GLY A 123 2.21 -5.83 19.98
CA GLY A 123 0.79 -6.17 20.02
C GLY A 123 0.05 -5.69 18.76
N GLY A 124 0.28 -4.43 18.36
CA GLY A 124 -0.29 -3.86 17.13
C GLY A 124 0.17 -4.57 15.86
N LEU A 125 1.46 -4.93 15.78
CA LEU A 125 2.02 -5.74 14.69
C LEU A 125 1.33 -7.11 14.62
N THR A 126 1.20 -7.78 15.76
CA THR A 126 0.58 -9.11 15.86
C THR A 126 -0.88 -9.08 15.41
N GLN A 127 -1.66 -8.12 15.90
CA GLN A 127 -3.07 -7.98 15.52
C GLN A 127 -3.24 -7.75 14.01
N ALA A 128 -2.41 -6.89 13.41
CA ALA A 128 -2.48 -6.58 11.99
C ALA A 128 -2.07 -7.77 11.11
N LEU A 129 -0.99 -8.48 11.46
CA LEU A 129 -0.55 -9.69 10.76
C LEU A 129 -1.54 -10.84 10.91
N ASN A 130 -2.18 -10.99 12.08
CA ASN A 130 -3.20 -12.00 12.30
C ASN A 130 -4.42 -11.79 11.40
N ALA A 131 -4.94 -10.55 11.34
CA ALA A 131 -6.03 -10.21 10.42
C ALA A 131 -5.65 -10.47 8.95
N PHE A 132 -4.44 -10.10 8.54
CA PHE A 132 -3.95 -10.38 7.20
C PHE A 132 -3.87 -11.89 6.91
N TYR A 133 -3.32 -12.68 7.83
CA TYR A 133 -3.26 -14.13 7.69
C TYR A 133 -4.66 -14.74 7.54
N PHE A 134 -5.61 -14.38 8.39
CA PHE A 134 -6.99 -14.87 8.29
C PHE A 134 -7.67 -14.46 6.97
N ALA A 135 -7.39 -13.27 6.44
CA ALA A 135 -7.86 -12.90 5.10
C ALA A 135 -7.29 -13.84 4.02
N THR A 136 -6.03 -14.28 4.12
CA THR A 136 -5.46 -15.27 3.19
C THR A 136 -6.09 -16.66 3.33
N VAL A 137 -6.45 -17.06 4.55
CA VAL A 137 -7.18 -18.31 4.84
C VAL A 137 -8.59 -18.24 4.23
N GLN A 138 -9.32 -17.14 4.46
CA GLN A 138 -10.66 -16.91 3.91
C GLN A 138 -10.67 -16.93 2.38
N MET A 139 -9.61 -16.44 1.74
CA MET A 139 -9.40 -16.54 0.29
C MET A 139 -8.96 -17.93 -0.20
N GLY A 140 -8.62 -18.86 0.69
CA GLY A 140 -8.11 -20.19 0.32
C GLY A 140 -6.68 -20.18 -0.25
N ILE A 141 -5.89 -19.13 0.01
CA ILE A 141 -4.55 -18.94 -0.58
C ILE A 141 -3.42 -18.82 0.45
N ALA A 142 -3.66 -19.20 1.72
CA ALA A 142 -2.64 -19.08 2.76
C ALA A 142 -1.29 -19.73 2.38
N ASN A 143 -1.32 -20.85 1.63
CA ASN A 143 -0.13 -21.55 1.14
C ASN A 143 0.55 -20.89 -0.09
N GLN A 144 0.01 -19.77 -0.58
CA GLN A 144 0.53 -19.01 -1.73
C GLN A 144 1.08 -17.64 -1.32
N VAL A 145 1.04 -17.31 -0.02
CA VAL A 145 1.48 -16.03 0.51
C VAL A 145 2.66 -16.24 1.46
N THR A 146 3.79 -15.61 1.14
CA THR A 146 4.94 -15.52 2.05
C THR A 146 4.97 -14.14 2.68
N ALA A 147 4.80 -14.08 4.00
CA ALA A 147 4.93 -12.85 4.77
C ALA A 147 6.18 -12.93 5.66
N PHE A 148 6.94 -11.84 5.71
CA PHE A 148 8.06 -11.70 6.63
C PHE A 148 8.19 -10.24 7.07
N THR A 149 8.81 -10.03 8.23
CA THR A 149 9.15 -8.72 8.77
C THR A 149 10.65 -8.52 8.71
N ALA A 150 11.10 -7.33 8.35
CA ALA A 150 12.50 -6.93 8.41
C ALA A 150 12.61 -5.57 9.07
N SER A 151 13.71 -5.33 9.78
CA SER A 151 14.08 -4.04 10.34
C SER A 151 15.56 -3.80 10.13
N ASP A 152 15.91 -2.56 9.83
CA ASP A 152 17.26 -2.02 9.69
C ASP A 152 17.88 -1.66 11.05
N PHE A 153 17.07 -1.58 12.11
CA PHE A 153 17.51 -1.25 13.46
C PHE A 153 17.18 -2.38 14.45
N GLY A 154 18.13 -2.63 15.35
CA GLY A 154 17.95 -3.48 16.52
C GLY A 154 18.59 -2.81 17.74
N ARG A 155 18.22 -3.23 18.96
CA ARG A 155 18.79 -2.69 20.20
C ARG A 155 19.71 -3.70 20.89
N SER A 156 20.88 -3.24 21.33
CA SER A 156 21.76 -3.98 22.23
C SER A 156 21.23 -3.95 23.67
N LEU A 157 21.44 -5.01 24.45
CA LEU A 157 21.06 -5.07 25.87
C LEU A 157 21.80 -4.03 26.73
N SER A 158 22.94 -3.52 26.24
CA SER A 158 23.70 -2.45 26.89
C SER A 158 23.00 -1.10 26.69
N THR A 159 22.65 -0.43 27.78
CA THR A 159 22.21 0.97 27.75
C THR A 159 23.38 1.86 27.33
N ASN A 160 23.17 2.66 26.29
CA ASN A 160 24.01 3.83 26.07
C ASN A 160 23.49 4.87 27.05
N ALA A 161 23.95 4.80 28.31
CA ALA A 161 23.58 5.79 29.30
C ALA A 161 23.86 7.17 28.73
N GLU A 162 22.82 8.02 28.71
CA GLU A 162 22.99 9.46 28.65
C GLU A 162 24.08 9.82 29.66
N ILE A 163 25.13 10.51 29.22
CA ILE A 163 26.06 11.15 30.15
C ILE A 163 25.26 12.29 30.78
N GLN A 164 24.43 11.97 31.78
CA GLN A 164 24.07 12.95 32.78
C GLN A 164 25.36 13.30 33.49
N GLN A 165 25.94 14.41 33.06
CA GLN A 165 27.00 15.09 33.76
C GLN A 165 26.46 15.46 35.15
N TYR A 166 26.63 14.56 36.12
CA TYR A 166 26.65 14.93 37.52
C TYR A 166 27.88 15.84 37.70
N ALA A 167 27.67 17.14 37.48
CA ALA A 167 28.56 18.15 38.03
C ALA A 167 28.44 18.03 39.55
N GLY A 168 29.46 17.42 40.15
CA GLY A 168 29.57 17.26 41.59
C GLY A 168 29.57 18.60 42.31
N THR A 169 29.07 18.52 43.56
CA THR A 169 29.26 19.38 44.73
C THR A 169 30.28 20.51 44.64
#